data_AF-A0A3M7B764-F1
#
_entry.id   AF-A0A3M7B764-F1
#
_cell.length_a   1.000
_cell.length_b   1.000
_cell.length_c   1.000
_cell.angle_alpha   90.00
_cell.angle_beta   90.00
_cell.angle_gamma   90.00
#
_symmetry.space_group_name_H-M   'P 1'
#
loop_
_entity.id
_entity.type
_entity.pdbx_description
1 polymer ?
#
loop_
_entity_poly.entity_id
_entity_poly.type
_entity_poly.pdbx_seq_one_letter_code
_entity_poly.pdbx_strand_id
1 'polypeptide(L)'
;MFARQALRLPTQALKQTITTPQRTFSSTPAAAMRAYWYDNVPGDQRLPHDSGRAVDPAYLTSLGISHYEFPSDASTGDLQNVNRIASERNYKNRDQVEISPDLLPGYEEKVKTFFAEHLHEDEEIRFILGGGGYFDVRGQQDDW
;
A
#
# COMPACT_ATOMS: atom_id res chain seq x y z
N MET A 1 22.20 27.16 49.09
CA MET A 1 22.46 25.73 49.33
C MET A 1 21.19 25.10 49.86
N PHE A 2 20.68 24.04 49.23
CA PHE A 2 20.31 22.76 49.87
C PHE A 2 19.82 21.81 48.77
N ALA A 3 20.60 20.77 48.52
CA ALA A 3 20.31 19.68 47.60
C ALA A 3 19.37 18.68 48.28
N ARG A 4 18.43 18.11 47.51
CA ARG A 4 17.73 16.87 47.88
C ARG A 4 17.96 15.84 46.78
N GLN A 5 18.69 14.79 47.13
CA GLN A 5 18.82 13.55 46.37
C GLN A 5 17.44 12.89 46.25
N ALA A 6 17.04 12.57 45.02
CA ALA A 6 16.00 11.59 44.76
C ALA A 6 16.68 10.23 44.54
N LEU A 7 16.41 9.26 45.40
CA LEU A 7 16.78 7.87 45.19
C LEU A 7 16.13 7.37 43.89
N ARG A 8 16.94 6.93 42.93
CA ARG A 8 16.49 6.16 41.77
C ARG A 8 16.20 4.73 42.21
N LEU A 9 14.94 4.30 42.11
CA LEU A 9 14.60 2.88 42.07
C LEU A 9 14.95 2.33 40.68
N PRO A 10 15.46 1.10 40.56
CA PRO A 10 15.76 0.49 39.28
C PRO A 10 14.46 0.09 38.58
N THR A 11 14.17 0.72 37.44
CA THR A 11 13.10 0.30 36.54
C THR A 11 13.49 -1.04 35.94
N GLN A 12 12.80 -2.12 36.31
CA GLN A 12 12.89 -3.40 35.60
C GLN A 12 12.41 -3.19 34.16
N ALA A 13 13.32 -3.38 33.20
CA ALA A 13 13.00 -3.36 31.79
C ALA A 13 12.14 -4.59 31.47
N LEU A 14 10.84 -4.38 31.25
CA LEU A 14 9.98 -5.35 30.58
C LEU A 14 10.51 -5.54 29.16
N LYS A 15 11.18 -6.67 28.91
CA LYS A 15 11.50 -7.13 27.56
C LYS A 15 10.20 -7.51 26.88
N GLN A 16 9.55 -6.55 26.24
CA GLN A 16 8.52 -6.84 25.26
C GLN A 16 9.20 -7.47 24.05
N THR A 17 9.04 -8.77 23.88
CA THR A 17 9.32 -9.47 22.63
C THR A 17 8.36 -8.94 21.57
N ILE A 18 8.81 -7.92 20.83
CA ILE A 18 8.19 -7.52 19.57
C ILE A 18 8.46 -8.67 18.60
N THR A 19 7.48 -9.55 18.43
CA THR A 19 7.52 -10.55 17.37
C THR A 19 7.13 -9.81 16.10
N THR A 20 8.11 -9.31 15.35
CA THR A 20 7.88 -8.79 14.01
C THR A 20 7.40 -9.96 13.15
N PRO A 21 6.17 -9.95 12.62
CA PRO A 21 5.76 -10.97 11.67
C PRO A 21 6.62 -10.80 10.41
N GLN A 22 7.57 -11.71 10.20
CA GLN A 22 8.24 -11.82 8.90
C GLN A 22 7.19 -12.24 7.88
N ARG A 23 6.74 -11.29 7.05
CA ARG A 23 5.95 -11.60 5.87
C ARG A 23 6.84 -12.39 4.91
N THR A 24 6.56 -13.67 4.76
CA THR A 24 7.05 -14.45 3.64
C THR A 24 6.18 -14.11 2.44
N PHE A 25 6.64 -13.17 1.62
CA PHE A 25 6.09 -13.02 0.28
C PHE A 25 6.58 -14.24 -0.53
N SER A 26 5.70 -15.21 -0.72
CA SER A 26 5.94 -16.34 -1.61
C SER A 26 6.21 -15.78 -2.99
N SER A 27 7.39 -16.05 -3.55
CA SER A 27 7.75 -15.68 -4.93
C SER A 27 6.95 -16.52 -5.91
N THR A 28 5.66 -16.19 -6.02
CA THR A 28 4.77 -16.65 -7.07
C THR A 28 5.16 -15.85 -8.33
N PRO A 29 5.19 -16.44 -9.53
CA PRO A 29 5.38 -15.67 -10.76
C PRO A 29 4.42 -14.50 -10.77
N ALA A 30 4.85 -13.32 -11.23
CA ALA A 30 4.07 -12.08 -11.22
C ALA A 30 2.62 -12.36 -11.66
N ALA A 31 1.72 -12.46 -10.67
CA ALA A 31 0.33 -12.70 -10.94
C ALA A 31 -0.22 -11.39 -11.50
N ALA A 32 -0.90 -11.48 -12.65
CA ALA A 32 -1.67 -10.37 -13.21
C ALA A 32 -2.52 -9.69 -12.12
N MET A 33 -2.78 -8.39 -12.30
CA MET A 33 -3.60 -7.62 -11.37
C MET A 33 -4.93 -8.36 -11.08
N ARG A 34 -5.27 -8.48 -9.80
CA ARG A 34 -6.52 -9.10 -9.32
C ARG A 34 -7.40 -8.03 -8.69
N ALA A 35 -8.70 -8.14 -8.92
CA ALA A 35 -9.71 -7.34 -8.25
C ALA A 35 -10.84 -8.25 -7.74
N TYR A 36 -11.38 -7.92 -6.58
CA TYR A 36 -12.43 -8.66 -5.90
C TYR A 36 -13.15 -7.73 -4.93
N TRP A 37 -14.37 -8.12 -4.52
CA TRP A 37 -15.13 -7.37 -3.53
C TRP A 37 -14.58 -7.62 -2.12
N TYR A 38 -14.57 -6.58 -1.29
CA TYR A 38 -14.07 -6.62 0.08
C TYR A 38 -15.02 -7.41 1.02
N ASP A 39 -14.47 -8.19 1.94
CA ASP A 39 -15.27 -9.06 2.83
C ASP A 39 -15.99 -8.33 3.98
N ASN A 40 -15.62 -7.06 4.23
CA ASN A 40 -16.14 -6.20 5.32
C ASN A 40 -15.95 -6.78 6.74
N VAL A 41 -15.04 -7.74 6.91
CA VAL A 41 -14.74 -8.32 8.21
C VAL A 41 -13.81 -7.37 8.98
N PRO A 42 -14.10 -7.03 10.25
CA PRO A 42 -13.18 -6.24 11.06
C PRO A 42 -11.84 -6.95 11.24
N GLY A 43 -10.73 -6.23 11.08
CA GLY A 43 -9.41 -6.84 11.19
C GLY A 43 -8.28 -5.90 10.83
N ASP A 44 -7.10 -6.49 10.64
CA ASP A 44 -5.95 -5.78 10.10
C ASP A 44 -6.19 -5.50 8.61
N GLN A 45 -6.43 -4.23 8.28
CA GLN A 45 -6.62 -3.69 6.93
C GLN A 45 -5.55 -4.10 5.89
N ARG A 46 -4.41 -4.62 6.34
CA ARG A 46 -3.30 -5.07 5.47
C ARG A 46 -3.49 -6.50 4.98
N LEU A 47 -4.50 -7.21 5.47
CA LEU A 47 -4.87 -8.55 5.04
C LEU A 47 -5.65 -8.49 3.71
N PRO A 48 -5.78 -9.60 2.97
CA PRO A 48 -6.41 -9.57 1.66
C PRO A 48 -7.88 -9.15 1.64
N HIS A 49 -8.65 -9.46 2.69
CA HIS A 49 -10.09 -9.18 2.76
C HIS A 49 -10.88 -9.63 1.51
N ASP A 50 -10.47 -10.76 0.91
CA ASP A 50 -11.05 -11.32 -0.30
C ASP A 50 -12.35 -12.05 0.03
N SER A 51 -13.49 -11.50 -0.42
CA SER A 51 -14.81 -12.12 -0.24
C SER A 51 -15.03 -13.39 -1.07
N GLY A 52 -14.11 -13.70 -2.00
CA GLY A 52 -14.26 -14.75 -3.00
C GLY A 52 -15.09 -14.33 -4.22
N ARG A 53 -15.63 -13.10 -4.24
CA ARG A 53 -16.34 -12.55 -5.40
C ARG A 53 -15.36 -11.74 -6.26
N ALA A 54 -14.94 -12.31 -7.38
CA ALA A 54 -14.07 -11.61 -8.33
C ALA A 54 -14.76 -10.41 -8.99
N VAL A 55 -13.96 -9.41 -9.36
CA VAL A 55 -14.37 -8.24 -10.15
C VAL A 55 -13.76 -8.35 -11.54
N ASP A 56 -14.57 -8.15 -12.57
CA ASP A 56 -14.11 -8.11 -13.95
C ASP A 56 -13.28 -6.83 -14.19
N PRO A 57 -12.09 -6.91 -14.80
CA PRO A 57 -11.30 -5.73 -15.17
C PRO A 57 -12.08 -4.66 -15.97
N ALA A 58 -13.07 -5.06 -16.78
CA ALA A 58 -13.93 -4.13 -17.50
C ALA A 58 -14.83 -3.30 -16.57
N TYR A 59 -15.21 -3.84 -15.40
CA TYR A 59 -15.96 -3.09 -14.40
C TYR A 59 -15.11 -1.94 -13.83
N LEU A 60 -13.82 -2.18 -13.57
CA LEU A 60 -12.90 -1.14 -13.12
C LEU A 60 -12.80 0.01 -14.13
N THR A 61 -12.75 -0.31 -15.43
CA THR A 61 -12.78 0.73 -16.48
C THR A 61 -14.07 1.55 -16.45
N SER A 62 -15.22 0.93 -16.15
CA SER A 62 -16.49 1.65 -15.98
C SER A 62 -16.51 2.60 -14.78
N LEU A 63 -15.65 2.37 -13.79
CA LEU A 63 -15.41 3.26 -12.65
C LEU A 63 -14.37 4.37 -12.95
N GLY A 64 -13.83 4.40 -14.18
CA GLY A 64 -12.76 5.34 -14.56
C GLY A 64 -11.36 4.87 -14.19
N ILE A 65 -11.19 3.64 -13.70
CA ILE A 65 -9.90 3.09 -13.29
C ILE A 65 -9.18 2.49 -14.50
N SER A 66 -8.00 3.02 -14.80
CA SER A 66 -7.09 2.50 -15.83
C SER A 66 -5.98 1.69 -15.18
N HIS A 67 -5.76 0.47 -15.65
CA HIS A 67 -4.66 -0.39 -15.21
C HIS A 67 -3.87 -0.90 -16.41
N TYR A 68 -2.58 -1.13 -16.21
CA TYR A 68 -1.66 -1.61 -17.23
C TYR A 68 -0.75 -2.67 -16.63
N GLU A 69 -0.52 -3.75 -17.37
CA GLU A 69 0.47 -4.75 -17.01
C GLU A 69 1.67 -4.59 -17.95
N PHE A 70 2.85 -4.47 -17.35
CA PHE A 70 4.10 -4.33 -18.07
C PHE A 70 4.99 -5.53 -17.78
N PRO A 71 5.38 -6.33 -18.79
CA PRO A 71 6.29 -7.44 -18.59
C PRO A 71 7.61 -6.91 -18.05
N SER A 72 8.04 -7.41 -16.89
CA SER A 72 9.31 -7.01 -16.31
C SER A 72 10.47 -7.59 -17.13
N ASP A 73 11.13 -6.78 -17.95
CA ASP A 73 12.51 -7.06 -18.32
C ASP A 73 13.45 -6.54 -17.21
N ALA A 74 14.39 -7.40 -16.80
CA ALA A 74 15.02 -7.34 -15.49
C ALA A 74 16.02 -6.19 -15.29
N SER A 75 16.16 -5.26 -16.23
CA SER A 75 17.19 -4.21 -16.19
C SER A 75 16.69 -2.79 -15.94
N THR A 76 15.41 -2.50 -16.19
CA THR A 76 14.92 -1.12 -16.06
C THR A 76 13.60 -0.98 -15.31
N GLY A 77 12.85 -2.06 -15.12
CA GLY A 77 11.39 -1.93 -15.07
C GLY A 77 10.92 -1.32 -16.39
N ASP A 78 9.65 -1.46 -16.74
CA ASP A 78 9.17 -1.01 -18.05
C ASP A 78 8.96 0.54 -18.07
N LEU A 79 9.95 1.30 -17.56
CA LEU A 79 9.95 2.75 -17.44
C LEU A 79 9.70 3.44 -18.77
N GLN A 80 10.06 2.81 -19.89
CA GLN A 80 9.73 3.31 -21.23
C GLN A 80 8.21 3.38 -21.44
N ASN A 81 7.48 2.32 -21.06
CA ASN A 81 6.02 2.29 -21.14
C ASN A 81 5.38 3.29 -20.17
N VAL A 82 5.93 3.40 -18.95
CA VAL A 82 5.46 4.42 -17.97
C VAL A 82 5.70 5.84 -18.50
N ASN A 83 6.86 6.11 -19.11
CA ASN A 83 7.18 7.41 -19.70
C ASN A 83 6.29 7.74 -20.90
N ARG A 84 5.95 6.74 -21.72
CA ARG A 84 5.00 6.90 -22.82
C ARG A 84 3.64 7.34 -22.30
N ILE A 85 3.07 6.63 -21.31
CA ILE A 85 1.78 7.01 -20.70
C ILE A 85 1.86 8.40 -20.07
N ALA A 86 2.94 8.69 -19.32
CA ALA A 86 3.14 9.99 -18.71
C ALA A 86 3.16 11.12 -19.75
N SER A 87 3.79 10.90 -20.91
CA SER A 87 3.78 11.87 -22.01
C SER A 87 2.40 12.01 -22.66
N GLU A 88 1.70 10.90 -22.93
CA GLU A 88 0.36 10.89 -23.53
C GLU A 88 -0.67 11.59 -22.66
N ARG A 89 -0.58 11.43 -21.33
CA ARG A 89 -1.49 12.01 -20.34
C ARG A 89 -0.98 13.30 -19.70
N ASN A 90 0.16 13.82 -20.16
CA ASN A 90 0.78 15.07 -19.70
C ASN A 90 1.08 15.10 -18.18
N TYR A 91 1.53 13.98 -17.62
CA TYR A 91 2.00 13.90 -16.23
C TYR A 91 3.39 14.54 -16.11
N LYS A 92 3.48 15.63 -15.34
CA LYS A 92 4.70 16.47 -15.27
C LYS A 92 5.62 16.12 -14.11
N ASN A 93 5.08 15.53 -13.05
CA ASN A 93 5.79 15.28 -11.80
C ASN A 93 5.86 13.77 -11.54
N ARG A 94 6.99 13.32 -10.97
CA ARG A 94 7.19 11.94 -10.52
C ARG A 94 8.15 11.92 -9.34
N ASP A 95 7.84 11.08 -8.39
CA ASP A 95 8.72 10.67 -7.30
C ASP A 95 8.68 9.14 -7.16
N GLN A 96 9.55 8.63 -6.29
CA GLN A 96 9.58 7.22 -5.90
C GLN A 96 9.58 7.17 -4.37
N VAL A 97 8.70 6.34 -3.82
CA VAL A 97 8.59 6.11 -2.39
C VAL A 97 8.68 4.61 -2.10
N GLU A 98 9.36 4.28 -1.01
CA GLU A 98 9.35 2.92 -0.45
C GLU A 98 8.57 2.94 0.86
N ILE A 99 7.50 2.15 0.92
CA ILE A 99 6.62 2.05 2.09
C ILE A 99 6.95 0.76 2.83
N SER A 100 7.80 0.86 3.85
CA SER A 100 8.16 -0.25 4.73
C SER A 100 8.30 0.23 6.18
N PRO A 101 8.10 -0.68 7.17
CA PRO A 101 8.31 -0.34 8.58
C PRO A 101 9.72 0.19 8.88
N ASP A 102 10.72 -0.25 8.11
CA ASP A 102 12.12 0.08 8.33
C ASP A 102 12.51 1.44 7.76
N LEU A 103 11.91 1.85 6.63
CA LEU A 103 12.32 3.05 5.90
C LEU A 103 11.36 4.23 6.02
N LEU A 104 10.07 3.99 6.33
CA LEU A 104 9.07 5.05 6.42
C LEU A 104 8.91 5.55 7.86
N PRO A 105 9.35 6.79 8.20
CA PRO A 105 9.17 7.31 9.55
C PRO A 105 7.69 7.47 9.89
N GLY A 106 7.28 6.96 11.05
CA GLY A 106 5.87 6.97 11.46
C GLY A 106 5.00 6.03 10.62
N TYR A 107 5.57 4.95 10.09
CA TYR A 107 4.89 3.95 9.25
C TYR A 107 3.47 3.60 9.72
N GLU A 108 3.29 3.22 10.98
CA GLU A 108 1.98 2.77 11.51
C GLU A 108 0.90 3.86 11.43
N GLU A 109 1.26 5.13 11.64
CA GLU A 109 0.28 6.23 11.52
C GLU A 109 0.02 6.60 10.07
N LYS A 110 1.06 6.58 9.21
CA LYS A 110 0.91 6.85 7.78
C LYS A 110 0.04 5.81 7.08
N VAL A 111 0.22 4.53 7.40
CA VAL A 111 -0.60 3.45 6.85
C VAL A 111 -2.08 3.61 7.21
N LYS A 112 -2.40 4.10 8.42
CA LYS A 112 -3.79 4.45 8.78
C LYS A 112 -4.33 5.61 7.95
N THR A 113 -3.52 6.64 7.70
CA THR A 113 -3.93 7.77 6.85
C THR A 113 -4.18 7.35 5.41
N PHE A 114 -3.33 6.49 4.83
CA PHE A 114 -3.53 5.98 3.47
C PHE A 114 -4.77 5.11 3.33
N PHE A 115 -5.16 4.38 4.39
CA PHE A 115 -6.34 3.52 4.38
C PHE A 115 -7.65 4.26 4.69
N ALA A 116 -7.58 5.37 5.42
CA ALA A 116 -8.77 6.19 5.66
C ALA A 116 -9.33 6.64 4.30
N GLU A 117 -10.62 6.39 4.05
CA GLU A 117 -11.29 6.78 2.81
C GLU A 117 -11.07 8.27 2.50
N HIS A 118 -10.59 8.57 1.30
CA HIS A 118 -10.31 9.92 0.85
C HIS A 118 -10.44 10.04 -0.67
N LEU A 119 -10.50 11.29 -1.15
CA LEU A 119 -10.53 11.63 -2.57
C LEU A 119 -9.43 12.65 -2.87
N HIS A 120 -9.00 12.66 -4.13
CA HIS A 120 -8.09 13.66 -4.68
C HIS A 120 -8.82 14.44 -5.79
N GLU A 121 -8.52 15.73 -5.93
CA GLU A 121 -9.01 16.54 -7.05
C GLU A 121 -8.36 16.14 -8.38
N ASP A 122 -7.14 15.60 -8.30
CA ASP A 122 -6.34 15.09 -9.41
C ASP A 122 -6.29 13.56 -9.41
N GLU A 123 -5.81 12.97 -10.52
CA GLU A 123 -5.63 11.53 -10.65
C GLU A 123 -4.56 10.98 -9.66
N GLU A 124 -4.90 9.88 -8.98
CA GLU A 124 -3.94 9.07 -8.25
C GLU A 124 -3.29 8.04 -9.20
N ILE A 125 -2.02 8.26 -9.54
CA ILE A 125 -1.25 7.35 -10.41
C ILE A 125 -0.14 6.68 -9.61
N ARG A 126 -0.05 5.35 -9.69
CA ARG A 126 0.94 4.53 -8.99
C ARG A 126 1.50 3.45 -9.91
N PHE A 127 2.82 3.33 -9.94
CA PHE A 127 3.51 2.25 -10.64
C PHE A 127 4.32 1.44 -9.62
N ILE A 128 4.04 0.15 -9.50
CA ILE A 128 4.63 -0.72 -8.48
C ILE A 128 5.96 -1.27 -9.00
N LEU A 129 7.06 -0.78 -8.42
CA LEU A 129 8.43 -1.23 -8.76
C LEU A 129 8.85 -2.50 -8.00
N GLY A 130 8.25 -2.74 -6.84
CA GLY A 130 8.53 -3.90 -6.00
C GLY A 130 7.52 -4.02 -4.86
N GLY A 131 7.38 -5.23 -4.31
CA GLY A 131 6.36 -5.52 -3.30
C GLY A 131 4.95 -5.60 -3.87
N GLY A 132 3.96 -5.18 -3.07
CA GLY A 132 2.55 -5.17 -3.46
C GLY A 132 1.68 -4.48 -2.41
N GLY A 133 0.43 -4.20 -2.76
CA GLY A 133 -0.54 -3.55 -1.89
C GLY A 133 -1.94 -3.60 -2.50
N TYR A 134 -2.91 -3.04 -1.77
CA TYR A 134 -4.31 -2.96 -2.18
C TYR A 134 -4.70 -1.50 -2.41
N PHE A 135 -5.54 -1.27 -3.41
CA PHE A 135 -6.22 0.01 -3.64
C PHE A 135 -7.71 -0.30 -3.60
N ASP A 136 -8.34 0.02 -2.48
CA ASP A 136 -9.77 -0.17 -2.30
C ASP A 136 -10.50 1.04 -2.90
N VAL A 137 -11.53 0.77 -3.71
CA VAL A 137 -12.27 1.78 -4.46
C VAL A 137 -13.76 1.51 -4.34
N ARG A 138 -14.58 2.57 -4.31
CA ARG A 138 -16.03 2.40 -4.26
C ARG A 138 -16.59 1.96 -5.61
N GLY A 139 -17.42 0.92 -5.58
CA GLY A 139 -18.29 0.50 -6.66
C GLY A 139 -19.48 1.46 -6.85
N GLN A 140 -20.27 1.20 -7.89
CA GLN A 140 -21.45 2.03 -8.22
C GLN A 140 -22.55 1.99 -7.16
N GLN A 141 -22.53 1.00 -6.27
CA GLN A 141 -23.50 0.81 -5.20
C GLN A 141 -22.92 1.18 -3.82
N ASP A 142 -21.81 1.93 -3.80
CA ASP A 142 -21.10 2.33 -2.58
C ASP A 142 -20.54 1.14 -1.78
N ASP A 143 -20.29 0.01 -2.46
CA ASP A 143 -19.57 -1.15 -1.94
C ASP A 143 -18.06 -1.05 -2.22
N TRP A 144 -17.25 -1.72 -1.39
CA TRP A 144 -15.80 -1.87 -1.57
C TRP A 144 -15.46 -3.16 -2.30
#